data_AF-A0A0D8ZR21-F1
#
_entry.id   AF-A0A0D8ZR21-F1
#
_cell.length_a   1.000
_cell.length_b   1.000
_cell.length_c   1.000
_cell.angle_alpha   90.00
_cell.angle_beta   90.00
_cell.angle_gamma   90.00
#
_symmetry.space_group_name_H-M   'P 1'
#
loop_
_entity.id
_entity.type
_entity.pdbx_description
1 polymer ?
#
loop_
_entity_poly.entity_id
_entity_poly.type
_entity_poly.pdbx_seq_one_letter_code
_entity_poly.pdbx_strand_id
1 'polypeptide(L)'
;MKLLKSKGVRRFLGMIGGFVFAILGFGLLQLIEPIAIAPAQATLTQFSGRTLLIASDADMVATAYADAKLDRVAGIEDTLSIVPLPLNVQNPQLSKVRVSNSVMSFPHILAVSPNGSKAYVAEVRSRPVDSIEQFNTIDQMPEGKIISVVDIANPTQPKVMQTLKVGKNPAHISLSPDGQFLAINLAEKGKELAIAPIQPDGKLAAPTYFALNFPGSANSAVTWHPSGKFLAFTTAYDRDAGGAFIAFYQVQRKRDIEIQPYGNPIGVGNHFTMGKFTPDGKFLLVPDLKWRVYGQRQLNFLMNPQGELLAIQLDEQTRQPQVVSRLKVGLSPEGLAISPDGTLAATVNMRRTYLPNWLPAWRGRDRNSLSLVQIEPQSGQLSAIAEYGFEGLLPEDAIFDADGKSLAVVIYNERISSPKTGKVEFWNVVQQPEPKLERTRFNLEVVRGPHNLAIAR
;
A
#
# COMPACT_ATOMS: atom_id res chain seq x y z
N MET A 1 -10.41 30.73 -41.97
CA MET A 1 -11.79 30.27 -42.29
C MET A 1 -11.96 29.37 -43.53
N LYS A 2 -11.01 29.29 -44.49
CA LYS A 2 -11.15 28.38 -45.67
C LYS A 2 -10.89 26.88 -45.37
N LEU A 3 -10.11 26.54 -44.34
CA LEU A 3 -9.81 25.14 -43.96
C LEU A 3 -11.02 24.36 -43.41
N LEU A 4 -11.97 25.00 -42.73
CA LEU A 4 -13.18 24.36 -42.18
C LEU A 4 -14.26 23.99 -43.22
N LYS A 5 -14.07 24.37 -44.50
CA LYS A 5 -14.98 24.02 -45.60
C LYS A 5 -14.61 22.70 -46.29
N SER A 6 -13.44 22.12 -46.01
CA SER A 6 -13.05 20.81 -46.54
C SER A 6 -13.87 19.70 -45.89
N LYS A 7 -14.51 18.84 -46.72
CA LYS A 7 -15.24 17.64 -46.25
C LYS A 7 -14.35 16.72 -45.41
N GLY A 8 -13.05 16.65 -45.71
CA GLY A 8 -12.08 15.85 -44.94
C GLY A 8 -11.86 16.39 -43.53
N VAL A 9 -11.71 17.71 -43.39
CA VAL A 9 -11.54 18.38 -42.08
C VAL A 9 -12.79 18.23 -41.20
N ARG A 10 -14.00 18.32 -41.78
CA ARG A 10 -15.25 18.11 -41.04
C ARG A 10 -15.42 16.67 -40.56
N ARG A 11 -15.06 15.67 -41.38
CA ARG A 11 -15.08 14.26 -40.98
C ARG A 11 -14.07 13.98 -39.87
N PHE A 12 -12.87 14.53 -39.97
CA PHE A 12 -11.84 14.41 -38.93
C PHE A 12 -12.27 15.06 -37.61
N LEU A 13 -12.80 16.29 -37.65
CA LEU A 13 -13.33 16.97 -36.46
C LEU A 13 -14.54 16.25 -35.87
N GLY A 14 -15.43 15.69 -36.69
CA GLY A 14 -16.55 14.87 -36.23
C GLY A 14 -16.10 13.58 -35.55
N MET A 15 -15.05 12.94 -36.06
CA MET A 15 -14.45 11.75 -35.45
C MET A 15 -13.80 12.09 -34.10
N ILE A 16 -13.04 13.18 -34.02
CA ILE A 16 -12.48 13.67 -32.75
C ILE A 16 -13.60 14.00 -31.76
N GLY A 17 -14.63 14.73 -32.19
CA GLY A 17 -15.77 15.07 -31.36
C GLY A 17 -16.48 13.83 -30.82
N GLY A 18 -16.78 12.85 -31.69
CA GLY A 18 -17.39 11.58 -31.29
C GLY A 18 -16.53 10.80 -30.29
N PHE A 19 -15.21 10.78 -30.49
CA PHE A 19 -14.27 10.16 -29.56
C PHE A 19 -14.25 10.86 -28.19
N VAL A 20 -14.23 12.19 -28.16
CA VAL A 20 -14.31 12.97 -26.91
C VAL A 20 -15.63 12.71 -26.18
N PHE A 21 -16.76 12.70 -26.90
CA PHE A 21 -18.06 12.37 -26.29
C PHE A 21 -18.10 10.93 -25.76
N ALA A 22 -17.49 9.97 -26.45
CA ALA A 22 -17.42 8.59 -25.96
C ALA A 22 -16.58 8.47 -24.68
N ILE A 23 -15.43 9.15 -24.61
CA ILE A 23 -14.61 9.18 -23.38
C ILE A 23 -15.37 9.86 -22.24
N LEU A 24 -15.99 11.02 -22.48
CA LEU A 24 -16.77 11.73 -21.46
C LEU A 24 -17.96 10.90 -21.00
N GLY A 25 -18.68 10.27 -21.92
CA GLY A 25 -19.79 9.36 -21.61
C GLY A 25 -19.34 8.17 -20.78
N PHE A 26 -18.20 7.56 -21.12
CA PHE A 26 -17.59 6.51 -20.31
C PHE A 26 -17.23 7.01 -18.91
N GLY A 27 -16.59 8.17 -18.78
CA GLY A 27 -16.28 8.77 -17.48
C GLY A 27 -17.54 9.00 -16.64
N LEU A 28 -18.60 9.57 -17.22
CA LEU A 28 -19.87 9.76 -16.52
C LEU A 28 -20.51 8.44 -16.07
N LEU A 29 -20.45 7.38 -16.88
CA LEU A 29 -20.90 6.04 -16.48
C LEU A 29 -20.10 5.49 -15.29
N GLN A 30 -18.83 5.84 -15.17
CA GLN A 30 -18.00 5.45 -14.03
C GLN A 30 -18.44 6.13 -12.72
N LEU A 31 -19.21 7.22 -12.77
CA LEU A 31 -19.77 7.86 -11.56
C LEU A 31 -20.95 7.08 -10.95
N ILE A 32 -21.48 6.07 -11.66
CA ILE A 32 -22.44 5.15 -11.06
C ILE A 32 -21.72 4.39 -9.93
N GLU A 33 -22.27 4.47 -8.72
CA GLU A 33 -21.71 3.84 -7.53
C GLU A 33 -22.47 2.55 -7.20
N PRO A 34 -22.01 1.38 -7.66
CA PRO A 34 -22.71 0.13 -7.40
C PRO A 34 -22.56 -0.38 -5.97
N ILE A 35 -21.74 0.26 -5.14
CA ILE A 35 -21.34 -0.28 -3.82
C ILE A 35 -22.03 0.49 -2.70
N ALA A 36 -22.82 -0.23 -1.91
CA ALA A 36 -23.45 0.30 -0.72
C ALA A 36 -22.41 0.55 0.40
N ILE A 37 -22.62 1.61 1.17
CA ILE A 37 -21.87 1.84 2.39
C ILE A 37 -22.32 0.79 3.42
N ALA A 38 -21.36 0.06 3.99
CA ALA A 38 -21.66 -0.89 5.05
C ALA A 38 -22.18 -0.13 6.28
N PRO A 39 -23.27 -0.61 6.92
CA PRO A 39 -23.86 0.08 8.06
C PRO A 39 -22.92 0.02 9.27
N ALA A 40 -22.51 1.19 9.77
CA ALA A 40 -21.70 1.32 10.98
C ALA A 40 -22.57 1.12 12.23
N GLN A 41 -22.91 -0.12 12.55
CA GLN A 41 -23.85 -0.43 13.63
C GLN A 41 -23.26 -1.31 14.72
N ALA A 42 -22.20 -2.07 14.43
CA ALA A 42 -21.62 -3.01 15.37
C ALA A 42 -20.77 -2.29 16.44
N THR A 43 -20.71 -2.91 17.62
CA THR A 43 -19.69 -2.59 18.62
C THR A 43 -18.43 -3.38 18.31
N LEU A 44 -17.26 -2.75 18.36
CA LEU A 44 -16.00 -3.45 18.23
C LEU A 44 -15.88 -4.48 19.35
N THR A 45 -15.69 -5.75 18.98
CA THR A 45 -15.61 -6.84 19.97
C THR A 45 -14.30 -6.74 20.74
N GLN A 46 -13.18 -6.71 20.02
CA GLN A 46 -11.83 -6.53 20.54
C GLN A 46 -10.88 -6.28 19.37
N PHE A 47 -9.78 -5.56 19.59
CA PHE A 47 -8.66 -5.54 18.66
C PHE A 47 -7.41 -6.01 19.40
N SER A 48 -7.00 -7.26 19.18
CA SER A 48 -5.94 -7.95 19.91
C SER A 48 -4.54 -7.76 19.33
N GLY A 49 -3.54 -7.86 20.19
CA GLY A 49 -2.12 -7.79 19.86
C GLY A 49 -1.36 -7.18 21.03
N ARG A 50 -0.09 -6.84 20.81
CA ARG A 50 0.71 -6.07 21.78
C ARG A 50 0.64 -4.57 21.52
N THR A 51 0.78 -4.16 20.26
CA THR A 51 0.82 -2.74 19.87
C THR A 51 0.44 -2.57 18.42
N LEU A 52 -0.46 -1.63 18.12
CA LEU A 52 -0.75 -1.17 16.76
C LEU A 52 0.05 0.09 16.47
N LEU A 53 0.65 0.15 15.29
CA LEU A 53 1.43 1.27 14.79
C LEU A 53 0.81 1.83 13.52
N ILE A 54 0.80 3.15 13.41
CA ILE A 54 0.21 3.88 12.29
C ILE A 54 1.19 4.95 11.83
N ALA A 55 1.67 4.86 10.59
CA ALA A 55 2.47 5.91 9.97
C ALA A 55 1.55 6.92 9.27
N SER A 56 1.74 8.20 9.57
CA SER A 56 0.97 9.33 9.04
C SER A 56 1.87 10.31 8.29
N ASP A 57 1.55 10.56 7.02
CA ASP A 57 2.17 11.58 6.14
C ASP A 57 1.36 12.88 6.25
N ALA A 58 1.94 13.88 6.90
CA ALA A 58 1.30 15.17 7.11
C ALA A 58 1.60 16.16 5.99
N ASP A 59 2.50 15.85 5.07
CA ASP A 59 3.03 16.81 4.11
C ASP A 59 2.09 17.09 2.94
N MET A 60 1.06 16.26 2.76
CA MET A 60 0.05 16.49 1.74
C MET A 60 -1.33 15.97 2.15
N VAL A 61 -2.39 16.49 1.52
CA VAL A 61 -3.74 15.91 1.55
C VAL A 61 -3.89 14.85 0.45
N ALA A 62 -4.88 13.96 0.60
CA ALA A 62 -5.15 12.89 -0.37
C ALA A 62 -5.26 13.39 -1.83
N THR A 63 -5.86 14.56 -2.06
CA THR A 63 -6.06 15.10 -3.41
C THR A 63 -4.79 15.56 -4.11
N ALA A 64 -3.69 15.72 -3.36
CA ALA A 64 -2.39 16.11 -3.91
C ALA A 64 -1.87 15.10 -4.95
N TYR A 65 -2.28 13.83 -4.87
CA TYR A 65 -1.99 12.84 -5.91
C TYR A 65 -2.49 13.24 -7.31
N ALA A 66 -3.58 14.01 -7.37
CA ALA A 66 -4.23 14.39 -8.61
C ALA A 66 -3.87 15.81 -9.07
N ASP A 67 -3.68 16.75 -8.14
CA ASP A 67 -3.48 18.17 -8.47
C ASP A 67 -2.19 18.80 -7.90
N ALA A 68 -1.38 18.00 -7.18
CA ALA A 68 -0.13 18.40 -6.55
C ALA A 68 -0.24 19.58 -5.57
N LYS A 69 -1.45 19.86 -5.06
CA LYS A 69 -1.69 20.84 -3.99
C LYS A 69 -1.61 20.15 -2.64
N LEU A 70 -0.65 20.55 -1.85
CA LEU A 70 -0.30 19.89 -0.59
C LEU A 70 -1.26 20.25 0.55
N ASP A 71 -1.78 21.48 0.55
CA ASP A 71 -2.65 22.02 1.62
C ASP A 71 -2.03 21.77 2.99
N ARG A 72 -0.80 22.25 3.20
CA ARG A 72 -0.03 21.97 4.42
C ARG A 72 -0.59 22.77 5.59
N VAL A 73 -0.55 22.16 6.76
CA VAL A 73 -1.04 22.78 7.99
C VAL A 73 0.12 22.94 8.96
N ALA A 74 0.46 24.19 9.28
CA ALA A 74 1.52 24.51 10.21
C ALA A 74 1.36 23.76 11.55
N GLY A 75 2.43 23.10 12.00
CA GLY A 75 2.46 22.32 13.24
C GLY A 75 1.91 20.90 13.14
N ILE A 76 1.36 20.50 11.98
CA ILE A 76 0.99 19.11 11.68
C ILE A 76 2.14 18.51 10.89
N GLU A 77 2.79 17.52 11.47
CA GLU A 77 4.02 16.91 10.96
C GLU A 77 3.86 15.40 10.92
N ASP A 78 4.70 14.73 10.13
CA ASP A 78 4.72 13.29 10.02
C ASP A 78 4.87 12.62 11.39
N THR A 79 4.08 11.57 11.63
CA THR A 79 4.15 10.84 12.89
C THR A 79 4.07 9.34 12.70
N LEU A 80 4.73 8.63 13.62
CA LEU A 80 4.36 7.28 13.99
C LEU A 80 3.49 7.36 15.24
N SER A 81 2.25 6.89 15.12
CA SER A 81 1.31 6.72 16.22
C SER A 81 1.41 5.30 16.78
N ILE A 82 1.44 5.17 18.10
CA ILE A 82 1.61 3.91 18.83
C ILE A 82 0.42 3.73 19.77
N VAL A 83 -0.30 2.62 19.60
CA VAL A 83 -1.51 2.28 20.34
C VAL A 83 -1.27 0.99 21.11
N PRO A 84 -1.25 1.01 22.45
CA PRO A 84 -1.20 -0.21 23.26
C PRO A 84 -2.42 -1.10 22.96
N LEU A 85 -2.20 -2.41 22.88
CA LEU A 85 -3.25 -3.41 22.67
C LEU A 85 -3.32 -4.40 23.86
N PRO A 86 -4.48 -5.04 24.12
CA PRO A 86 -5.74 -4.92 23.38
C PRO A 86 -6.35 -3.53 23.50
N LEU A 87 -7.02 -3.08 22.44
CA LEU A 87 -7.56 -1.73 22.36
C LEU A 87 -8.66 -1.48 23.41
N ASN A 88 -8.46 -0.48 24.26
CA ASN A 88 -9.52 0.02 25.15
C ASN A 88 -10.39 1.04 24.40
N VAL A 89 -11.58 0.61 23.97
CA VAL A 89 -12.51 1.43 23.18
C VAL A 89 -13.06 2.62 23.97
N GLN A 90 -13.21 2.50 25.29
CA GLN A 90 -13.77 3.54 26.16
C GLN A 90 -12.74 4.63 26.48
N ASN A 91 -11.46 4.26 26.54
CA ASN A 91 -10.36 5.18 26.82
C ASN A 91 -9.10 4.81 26.00
N PRO A 92 -9.13 5.05 24.67
CA PRO A 92 -8.04 4.66 23.79
C PRO A 92 -6.76 5.41 24.14
N GLN A 93 -5.70 4.66 24.44
CA GLN A 93 -4.37 5.23 24.66
C GLN A 93 -3.65 5.36 23.33
N LEU A 94 -3.05 6.52 23.09
CA LEU A 94 -2.35 6.84 21.85
C LEU A 94 -1.14 7.70 22.18
N SER A 95 0.06 7.20 21.87
CA SER A 95 1.29 7.98 21.89
C SER A 95 1.76 8.27 20.48
N LYS A 96 2.52 9.36 20.31
CA LYS A 96 3.02 9.78 19.00
C LYS A 96 4.48 10.14 19.11
N VAL A 97 5.23 9.83 18.06
CA VAL A 97 6.61 10.29 17.87
C VAL A 97 6.74 10.85 16.45
N ARG A 98 7.43 11.99 16.31
CA ARG A 98 7.70 12.57 15.00
C ARG A 98 8.72 11.70 14.26
N VAL A 99 8.33 11.23 13.09
CA VAL A 99 9.16 10.36 12.24
C VAL A 99 8.78 10.66 10.80
N SER A 100 9.74 11.15 10.01
CA SER A 100 9.50 11.39 8.59
C SER A 100 9.19 10.09 7.87
N ASN A 101 8.17 10.14 7.03
CA ASN A 101 7.66 9.02 6.25
C ASN A 101 6.97 9.59 5.00
N SER A 102 6.44 8.75 4.12
CA SER A 102 5.60 9.28 3.04
C SER A 102 4.70 8.21 2.46
N VAL A 103 3.50 8.64 2.05
CA VAL A 103 2.54 7.80 1.31
C VAL A 103 2.95 7.55 -0.14
N MET A 104 3.98 8.23 -0.67
CA MET A 104 4.34 8.23 -2.10
C MET A 104 5.03 6.95 -2.63
N SER A 105 4.57 5.79 -2.18
CA SER A 105 4.84 4.44 -2.68
C SER A 105 3.68 3.53 -2.26
N PHE A 106 3.73 2.25 -2.63
CA PHE A 106 2.81 1.28 -2.05
C PHE A 106 2.98 1.17 -0.52
N PRO A 107 1.96 0.71 0.22
CA PRO A 107 2.05 0.47 1.66
C PRO A 107 3.22 -0.42 2.11
N HIS A 108 3.45 -0.52 3.42
CA HIS A 108 4.60 -1.18 4.10
C HIS A 108 5.97 -0.52 3.94
N ILE A 109 5.97 0.76 4.27
CA ILE A 109 7.17 1.50 4.66
C ILE A 109 7.50 1.31 6.16
N LEU A 110 6.68 0.54 6.89
CA LEU A 110 6.76 0.28 8.32
C LEU A 110 6.95 -1.22 8.60
N ALA A 111 7.96 -1.57 9.41
CA ALA A 111 8.19 -2.93 9.89
C ALA A 111 8.42 -2.95 11.40
N VAL A 112 8.08 -4.06 12.06
CA VAL A 112 8.18 -4.23 13.52
C VAL A 112 9.05 -5.44 13.84
N SER A 113 10.01 -5.28 14.75
CA SER A 113 10.86 -6.38 15.22
C SER A 113 10.02 -7.52 15.82
N PRO A 114 10.43 -8.81 15.73
CA PRO A 114 9.60 -9.93 16.19
C PRO A 114 9.28 -9.88 17.69
N ASN A 115 10.18 -9.28 18.49
CA ASN A 115 9.97 -9.08 19.92
C ASN A 115 9.07 -7.87 20.26
N GLY A 116 8.51 -7.18 19.26
CA GLY A 116 7.61 -6.04 19.41
C GLY A 116 8.22 -4.79 20.04
N SER A 117 9.56 -4.66 20.06
CA SER A 117 10.24 -3.58 20.80
C SER A 117 10.78 -2.46 19.91
N LYS A 118 10.88 -2.67 18.59
CA LYS A 118 11.41 -1.69 17.62
C LYS A 118 10.51 -1.60 16.41
N ALA A 119 10.38 -0.40 15.88
CA ALA A 119 9.82 -0.13 14.57
C ALA A 119 10.87 0.47 13.62
N TYR A 120 10.77 0.11 12.35
CA TYR A 120 11.60 0.64 11.26
C TYR A 120 10.68 1.37 10.30
N VAL A 121 11.01 2.63 9.97
CA VAL A 121 10.16 3.50 9.14
C VAL A 121 10.98 4.05 7.99
N ALA A 122 10.52 3.84 6.76
CA ALA A 122 11.16 4.38 5.56
C ALA A 122 10.63 5.77 5.20
N GLU A 123 11.54 6.68 4.89
CA GLU A 123 11.24 7.98 4.30
C GLU A 123 11.32 7.82 2.77
N VAL A 124 10.19 7.51 2.13
CA VAL A 124 10.13 7.34 0.66
C VAL A 124 10.40 8.68 -0.04
N ARG A 125 9.72 9.73 0.42
CA ARG A 125 9.93 11.13 0.05
C ARG A 125 10.15 11.92 1.32
N SER A 126 10.97 12.96 1.23
CA SER A 126 11.26 13.85 2.35
C SER A 126 10.28 15.01 2.37
N ARG A 127 10.15 15.61 3.54
CA ARG A 127 9.35 16.81 3.77
C ARG A 127 9.74 18.00 2.87
N PRO A 128 8.79 18.64 2.16
CA PRO A 128 9.03 19.90 1.46
C PRO A 128 9.38 21.05 2.41
N VAL A 129 10.11 22.04 1.90
CA VAL A 129 10.34 23.30 2.63
C VAL A 129 9.02 24.05 2.86
N ASP A 130 8.92 24.78 3.97
CA ASP A 130 7.66 25.38 4.46
C ASP A 130 6.96 26.30 3.46
N SER A 131 7.70 26.94 2.55
CA SER A 131 7.14 27.85 1.55
C SER A 131 6.43 27.17 0.38
N ILE A 132 6.53 25.83 0.27
CA ILE A 132 5.92 25.09 -0.84
C ILE A 132 4.56 24.54 -0.42
N GLU A 133 3.51 25.03 -1.09
CA GLU A 133 2.12 24.55 -0.95
C GLU A 133 1.62 23.78 -2.18
N GLN A 134 2.34 23.86 -3.29
CA GLN A 134 1.96 23.19 -4.54
C GLN A 134 3.20 22.93 -5.40
N PHE A 135 3.16 21.82 -6.13
CA PHE A 135 4.09 21.50 -7.22
C PHE A 135 3.40 21.53 -8.59
N ASN A 136 4.17 21.49 -9.66
CA ASN A 136 3.61 21.27 -11.00
C ASN A 136 3.13 19.83 -11.17
N THR A 137 3.87 18.89 -10.58
CA THR A 137 3.54 17.47 -10.51
C THR A 137 3.99 16.93 -9.16
N ILE A 138 3.23 16.02 -8.55
CA ILE A 138 3.57 15.49 -7.23
C ILE A 138 4.94 14.78 -7.19
N ASP A 139 5.42 14.27 -8.32
CA ASP A 139 6.75 13.65 -8.46
C ASP A 139 7.93 14.55 -8.07
N GLN A 140 7.72 15.87 -8.00
CA GLN A 140 8.71 16.87 -7.58
C GLN A 140 8.93 16.93 -6.06
N MET A 141 8.15 16.18 -5.28
CA MET A 141 8.39 16.00 -3.84
C MET A 141 9.84 15.55 -3.60
N PRO A 142 10.56 16.15 -2.63
CA PRO A 142 11.98 15.90 -2.49
C PRO A 142 12.28 14.45 -2.10
N GLU A 143 13.47 13.98 -2.50
CA GLU A 143 13.86 12.57 -2.37
C GLU A 143 14.08 12.19 -0.90
N GLY A 144 13.43 11.11 -0.47
CA GLY A 144 13.68 10.51 0.84
C GLY A 144 14.95 9.66 0.83
N LYS A 145 15.64 9.57 1.97
CA LYS A 145 16.98 8.94 2.01
C LYS A 145 17.24 8.04 3.21
N ILE A 146 16.31 7.97 4.16
CA ILE A 146 16.58 7.39 5.47
C ILE A 146 15.63 6.25 5.83
N ILE A 147 16.12 5.36 6.70
CA ILE A 147 15.29 4.53 7.58
C ILE A 147 15.46 5.04 9.01
N SER A 148 14.35 5.26 9.70
CA SER A 148 14.34 5.59 11.13
C SER A 148 14.06 4.35 11.97
N VAL A 149 14.82 4.16 13.05
CA VAL A 149 14.59 3.13 14.07
C VAL A 149 13.94 3.79 15.27
N VAL A 150 12.79 3.28 15.69
CA VAL A 150 12.01 3.81 16.81
C VAL A 150 11.92 2.75 17.91
N ASP A 151 12.28 3.13 19.13
CA ASP A 151 11.96 2.34 20.32
C ASP A 151 10.46 2.42 20.60
N ILE A 152 9.83 1.26 20.68
CA ILE A 152 8.41 1.11 20.99
C ILE A 152 8.21 0.09 22.13
N ALA A 153 9.28 -0.33 22.81
CA ALA A 153 9.21 -1.32 23.88
C ALA A 153 8.21 -0.91 24.98
N ASN A 154 8.21 0.38 25.33
CA ASN A 154 7.15 1.03 26.07
C ASN A 154 6.27 1.84 25.10
N PRO A 155 5.05 1.38 24.78
CA PRO A 155 4.20 2.04 23.78
C PRO A 155 3.72 3.43 24.21
N THR A 156 3.85 3.79 25.49
CA THR A 156 3.50 5.11 26.01
C THR A 156 4.64 6.14 25.92
N GLN A 157 5.86 5.70 25.61
CA GLN A 157 7.06 6.54 25.54
C GLN A 157 7.92 6.19 24.32
N PRO A 158 7.37 6.26 23.09
CA PRO A 158 8.12 5.95 21.89
C PRO A 158 9.24 6.96 21.64
N LYS A 159 10.38 6.51 21.12
CA LYS A 159 11.54 7.39 20.87
C LYS A 159 12.32 6.98 19.63
N VAL A 160 12.67 7.93 18.76
CA VAL A 160 13.61 7.69 17.67
C VAL A 160 15.01 7.43 18.24
N MET A 161 15.59 6.28 17.91
CA MET A 161 16.91 5.85 18.37
C MET A 161 18.01 6.07 17.33
N GLN A 162 17.66 5.98 16.05
CA GLN A 162 18.60 6.05 14.95
C GLN A 162 17.90 6.55 13.70
N THR A 163 18.63 7.31 12.89
CA THR A 163 18.30 7.59 11.49
C THR A 163 19.47 7.17 10.63
N LEU A 164 19.27 6.18 9.76
CA LEU A 164 20.30 5.63 8.89
C LEU A 164 20.03 6.08 7.45
N LYS A 165 21.02 6.67 6.78
CA LYS A 165 20.94 6.93 5.33
C LYS A 165 21.14 5.62 4.58
N VAL A 166 20.22 5.30 3.67
CA VAL A 166 20.21 4.01 2.96
C VAL A 166 20.30 4.15 1.44
N GLY A 167 19.89 5.27 0.86
CA GLY A 167 19.89 5.46 -0.60
C GLY A 167 18.65 6.23 -1.03
N LYS A 168 18.49 6.44 -2.33
CA LYS A 168 17.38 7.24 -2.88
C LYS A 168 16.03 6.52 -2.81
N ASN A 169 15.03 7.22 -2.26
CA ASN A 169 13.62 6.85 -2.14
C ASN A 169 13.44 5.38 -1.71
N PRO A 170 13.74 5.03 -0.44
CA PRO A 170 13.45 3.71 0.11
C PRO A 170 11.94 3.44 0.10
N ALA A 171 11.47 2.74 -0.92
CA ALA A 171 10.06 2.64 -1.27
C ALA A 171 9.30 1.55 -0.50
N HIS A 172 10.00 0.54 -0.03
CA HIS A 172 9.40 -0.57 0.70
C HIS A 172 10.45 -1.23 1.59
N ILE A 173 10.03 -1.70 2.76
CA ILE A 173 10.89 -2.45 3.67
C ILE A 173 10.26 -3.77 4.09
N SER A 174 11.09 -4.77 4.33
CA SER A 174 10.64 -6.06 4.84
C SER A 174 11.66 -6.63 5.79
N LEU A 175 11.18 -7.10 6.93
CA LEU A 175 12.00 -7.71 7.96
C LEU A 175 12.17 -9.21 7.70
N SER A 176 13.38 -9.73 7.91
CA SER A 176 13.59 -11.18 7.88
C SER A 176 12.80 -11.85 9.02
N PRO A 177 12.30 -13.09 8.83
CA PRO A 177 11.46 -13.76 9.83
C PRO A 177 12.11 -13.95 11.21
N ASP A 178 13.44 -14.06 11.24
CA ASP A 178 14.26 -14.16 12.45
C ASP A 178 14.68 -12.80 13.04
N GLY A 179 14.29 -11.69 12.42
CA GLY A 179 14.54 -10.33 12.89
C GLY A 179 15.98 -9.85 12.76
N GLN A 180 16.83 -10.56 12.00
CA GLN A 180 18.26 -10.24 11.86
C GLN A 180 18.57 -9.28 10.72
N PHE A 181 17.69 -9.12 9.74
CA PHE A 181 17.94 -8.31 8.56
C PHE A 181 16.70 -7.50 8.16
N LEU A 182 16.94 -6.28 7.66
CA LEU A 182 15.95 -5.46 7.00
C LEU A 182 16.29 -5.35 5.51
N ALA A 183 15.42 -5.87 4.64
CA ALA A 183 15.49 -5.64 3.20
C ALA A 183 14.79 -4.33 2.86
N ILE A 184 15.39 -3.54 1.97
CA ILE A 184 14.96 -2.20 1.60
C ILE A 184 15.02 -2.08 0.09
N ASN A 185 13.88 -1.82 -0.55
CA ASN A 185 13.84 -1.49 -1.98
C ASN A 185 14.20 -0.01 -2.18
N LEU A 186 15.11 0.28 -3.11
CA LEU A 186 15.58 1.63 -3.39
C LEU A 186 15.31 2.00 -4.85
N ALA A 187 14.94 3.27 -5.10
CA ALA A 187 14.86 3.84 -6.45
C ALA A 187 16.24 4.39 -6.90
N GLU A 188 17.29 3.60 -6.72
CA GLU A 188 18.67 3.95 -7.04
C GLU A 188 19.30 2.88 -7.94
N LYS A 189 19.69 3.28 -9.15
CA LYS A 189 20.28 2.37 -10.14
C LYS A 189 21.58 1.76 -9.61
N GLY A 190 21.71 0.44 -9.68
CA GLY A 190 22.84 -0.33 -9.17
C GLY A 190 22.81 -0.61 -7.66
N LYS A 191 21.77 -0.14 -6.95
CA LYS A 191 21.55 -0.36 -5.52
C LYS A 191 20.08 -0.67 -5.22
N GLU A 192 19.37 -1.24 -6.18
CA GLU A 192 17.93 -1.45 -6.16
C GLU A 192 17.43 -2.20 -4.92
N LEU A 193 18.28 -3.04 -4.32
CA LEU A 193 18.06 -3.67 -3.02
C LEU A 193 19.21 -3.33 -2.06
N ALA A 194 18.86 -2.88 -0.86
CA ALA A 194 19.75 -2.84 0.28
C ALA A 194 19.31 -3.85 1.34
N ILE A 195 20.26 -4.56 1.96
CA ILE A 195 19.98 -5.39 3.14
C ILE A 195 20.85 -4.92 4.30
N ALA A 196 20.20 -4.42 5.36
CA ALA A 196 20.83 -3.94 6.58
C ALA A 196 20.75 -4.99 7.70
N PRO A 197 21.86 -5.42 8.29
CA PRO A 197 21.85 -6.22 9.50
C PRO A 197 21.24 -5.44 10.68
N ILE A 198 20.51 -6.14 11.54
CA ILE A 198 19.94 -5.60 12.77
C ILE A 198 20.80 -6.04 13.94
N GLN A 199 21.32 -5.06 14.68
CA GLN A 199 22.14 -5.27 15.86
C GLN A 199 21.28 -5.71 17.06
N PRO A 200 21.87 -6.31 18.11
CA PRO A 200 21.13 -6.74 19.29
C PRO A 200 20.31 -5.64 19.98
N ASP A 201 20.72 -4.37 19.87
CA ASP A 201 19.97 -3.22 20.40
C ASP A 201 18.82 -2.75 19.49
N GLY A 202 18.63 -3.40 18.34
CA GLY A 202 17.63 -3.09 17.33
C GLY A 202 18.06 -2.04 16.31
N LYS A 203 19.27 -1.49 16.41
CA LYS A 203 19.78 -0.54 15.42
C LYS A 203 20.21 -1.24 14.13
N LEU A 204 20.13 -0.51 13.04
CA LEU A 204 20.60 -0.97 11.74
C LEU A 204 22.11 -0.72 11.59
N ALA A 205 22.84 -1.76 11.18
CA ALA A 205 24.21 -1.63 10.70
C ALA A 205 24.23 -1.11 9.25
N ALA A 206 25.42 -0.84 8.71
CA ALA A 206 25.57 -0.41 7.32
C ALA A 206 25.00 -1.48 6.36
N PRO A 207 24.18 -1.07 5.36
CA PRO A 207 23.58 -2.01 4.43
C PRO A 207 24.59 -2.52 3.38
N THR A 208 24.37 -3.75 2.95
CA THR A 208 24.94 -4.27 1.70
C THR A 208 23.99 -3.96 0.55
N TYR A 209 24.54 -3.50 -0.58
CA TYR A 209 23.78 -3.12 -1.76
C TYR A 209 23.87 -4.15 -2.88
N PHE A 210 22.76 -4.33 -3.59
CA PHE A 210 22.65 -5.27 -4.69
C PHE A 210 22.02 -4.58 -5.89
N ALA A 211 22.67 -4.75 -7.04
CA ALA A 211 22.07 -4.46 -8.32
C ALA A 211 21.10 -5.59 -8.68
N LEU A 212 19.89 -5.24 -9.09
CA LEU A 212 18.92 -6.23 -9.57
C LEU A 212 18.94 -6.27 -11.10
N ASN A 213 18.48 -7.39 -11.67
CA ASN A 213 18.38 -7.55 -13.13
C ASN A 213 17.22 -6.75 -13.76
N PHE A 214 16.69 -5.79 -13.02
CA PHE A 214 15.66 -4.85 -13.44
C PHE A 214 15.88 -3.54 -12.69
N PRO A 215 15.57 -2.38 -13.29
CA PRO A 215 15.69 -1.10 -12.63
C PRO A 215 14.75 -1.04 -11.41
N GLY A 216 15.31 -0.60 -10.28
CA GLY A 216 14.56 -0.31 -9.08
C GLY A 216 13.70 0.92 -9.32
N SER A 217 12.48 0.90 -8.79
CA SER A 217 11.52 1.98 -8.93
C SER A 217 10.91 2.25 -7.57
N ALA A 218 10.51 3.50 -7.32
CA ALA A 218 9.74 3.86 -6.12
C ALA A 218 8.38 3.11 -6.05
N ASN A 219 7.97 2.50 -7.15
CA ASN A 219 6.77 1.66 -7.24
C ASN A 219 7.15 0.19 -7.41
N SER A 220 8.10 -0.30 -6.61
CA SER A 220 8.43 -1.72 -6.48
C SER A 220 8.47 -2.09 -5.01
N ALA A 221 8.10 -3.32 -4.69
CA ALA A 221 8.10 -3.81 -3.31
C ALA A 221 9.04 -5.02 -3.18
N VAL A 222 9.54 -5.23 -1.95
CA VAL A 222 10.36 -6.39 -1.58
C VAL A 222 9.79 -7.04 -0.33
N THR A 223 9.55 -8.34 -0.37
CA THR A 223 8.97 -9.09 0.76
C THR A 223 9.78 -10.33 1.07
N TRP A 224 10.17 -10.51 2.34
CA TRP A 224 10.75 -11.76 2.82
C TRP A 224 9.72 -12.88 2.83
N HIS A 225 10.13 -14.03 2.30
CA HIS A 225 9.41 -15.28 2.50
C HIS A 225 9.51 -15.72 3.98
N PRO A 226 8.45 -16.29 4.59
CA PRO A 226 8.45 -16.73 6.00
C PRO A 226 9.56 -17.73 6.39
N SER A 227 10.08 -18.50 5.43
CA SER A 227 11.24 -19.38 5.65
C SER A 227 12.58 -18.64 5.78
N GLY A 228 12.65 -17.35 5.42
CA GLY A 228 13.87 -16.56 5.40
C GLY A 228 14.86 -16.91 4.28
N LYS A 229 14.50 -17.84 3.38
CA LYS A 229 15.34 -18.30 2.26
C LYS A 229 15.15 -17.51 0.96
N PHE A 230 14.05 -16.77 0.84
CA PHE A 230 13.70 -16.09 -0.40
C PHE A 230 13.22 -14.65 -0.16
N LEU A 231 13.43 -13.81 -1.17
CA LEU A 231 12.82 -12.50 -1.33
C LEU A 231 11.94 -12.53 -2.58
N ALA A 232 10.72 -12.01 -2.48
CA ALA A 232 9.88 -11.72 -3.63
C ALA A 232 9.90 -10.22 -3.93
N PHE A 233 9.93 -9.89 -5.22
CA PHE A 233 9.80 -8.53 -5.73
C PHE A 233 8.57 -8.41 -6.60
N THR A 234 7.80 -7.34 -6.42
CA THR A 234 6.68 -6.97 -7.28
C THR A 234 6.94 -5.59 -7.88
N THR A 235 6.59 -5.41 -9.16
CA THR A 235 6.82 -4.14 -9.86
C THR A 235 5.53 -3.57 -10.44
N ALA A 236 5.34 -2.25 -10.28
CA ALA A 236 4.18 -1.56 -10.79
C ALA A 236 4.14 -1.52 -12.32
N TYR A 237 5.19 -1.06 -12.99
CA TYR A 237 5.33 -1.20 -14.43
C TYR A 237 6.70 -0.71 -14.81
N ASP A 238 7.45 -1.54 -15.52
CA ASP A 238 8.71 -1.15 -16.12
C ASP A 238 8.56 -1.08 -17.64
N ARG A 239 8.92 0.07 -18.22
CA ARG A 239 8.93 0.29 -19.68
C ARG A 239 9.96 -0.63 -20.34
N ASP A 240 11.08 -0.85 -19.68
CA ASP A 240 12.21 -1.60 -20.21
C ASP A 240 11.98 -3.12 -20.07
N ALA A 241 11.26 -3.55 -19.01
CA ALA A 241 10.85 -4.95 -18.82
C ALA A 241 9.56 -5.35 -19.56
N GLY A 242 8.93 -4.43 -20.30
CA GLY A 242 7.73 -4.72 -21.10
C GLY A 242 6.44 -4.96 -20.30
N GLY A 243 6.43 -4.73 -18.99
CA GLY A 243 5.26 -4.98 -18.13
C GLY A 243 5.54 -4.94 -16.63
N ALA A 244 4.50 -5.24 -15.85
CA ALA A 244 4.62 -5.54 -14.42
C ALA A 244 5.03 -7.01 -14.27
N PHE A 245 5.96 -7.31 -13.37
CA PHE A 245 6.44 -8.68 -13.15
C PHE A 245 6.66 -8.97 -11.67
N ILE A 246 6.75 -10.26 -11.36
CA ILE A 246 7.12 -10.78 -10.06
C ILE A 246 8.41 -11.57 -10.21
N ALA A 247 9.40 -11.28 -9.37
CA ALA A 247 10.70 -11.97 -9.38
C ALA A 247 11.01 -12.53 -7.99
N PHE A 248 11.72 -13.65 -7.94
CA PHE A 248 12.18 -14.26 -6.70
C PHE A 248 13.71 -14.29 -6.68
N TYR A 249 14.27 -14.08 -5.49
CA TYR A 249 15.69 -14.21 -5.22
C TYR A 249 15.89 -15.15 -4.06
N GLN A 250 16.84 -16.07 -4.19
CA GLN A 250 17.30 -16.89 -3.09
C GLN A 250 18.34 -16.12 -2.28
N VAL A 251 18.21 -16.20 -0.96
CA VAL A 251 19.12 -15.59 0.00
C VAL A 251 20.03 -16.67 0.59
N GLN A 252 21.34 -16.46 0.48
CA GLN A 252 22.34 -17.27 1.16
C GLN A 252 22.99 -16.45 2.27
N ARG A 253 22.95 -16.99 3.49
CA ARG A 253 23.52 -16.35 4.68
C ARG A 253 24.79 -17.10 5.05
N LYS A 254 25.93 -16.68 4.49
CA LYS A 254 27.25 -17.22 4.84
C LYS A 254 27.89 -16.27 5.87
N ARG A 255 29.18 -15.96 5.71
CA ARG A 255 29.81 -14.85 6.43
C ARG A 255 29.15 -13.51 6.07
N ASP A 256 28.83 -13.33 4.79
CA ASP A 256 28.09 -12.20 4.24
C ASP A 256 26.76 -12.69 3.64
N ILE A 257 25.81 -11.76 3.47
CA ILE A 257 24.56 -12.05 2.80
C ILE A 257 24.74 -11.94 1.29
N GLU A 258 24.37 -13.01 0.58
CA GLU A 258 24.38 -13.10 -0.87
C GLU A 258 22.95 -13.30 -1.36
N ILE A 259 22.62 -12.72 -2.51
CA ILE A 259 21.36 -12.97 -3.21
C ILE A 259 21.64 -13.45 -4.63
N GLN A 260 20.76 -14.31 -5.14
CA GLN A 260 20.80 -14.74 -6.53
C GLN A 260 19.38 -14.89 -7.07
N PRO A 261 19.12 -14.56 -8.36
CA PRO A 261 17.84 -14.81 -8.98
C PRO A 261 17.42 -16.28 -8.80
N TYR A 262 16.13 -16.50 -8.53
CA TYR A 262 15.55 -17.82 -8.32
C TYR A 262 14.39 -18.02 -9.29
N GLY A 263 14.66 -18.75 -10.38
CA GLY A 263 13.70 -18.90 -11.46
C GLY A 263 13.64 -17.70 -12.40
N ASN A 264 12.68 -17.74 -13.32
CA ASN A 264 12.40 -16.63 -14.22
C ASN A 264 11.32 -15.72 -13.63
N PRO A 265 11.43 -14.39 -13.80
CA PRO A 265 10.34 -13.49 -13.49
C PRO A 265 9.08 -13.80 -14.29
N ILE A 266 7.91 -13.58 -13.70
CA ILE A 266 6.61 -13.78 -14.36
C ILE A 266 5.90 -12.45 -14.62
N GLY A 267 5.65 -12.14 -15.89
CA GLY A 267 4.89 -10.96 -16.33
C GLY A 267 3.40 -11.27 -16.47
N VAL A 268 2.67 -11.25 -15.36
CA VAL A 268 1.29 -11.78 -15.30
C VAL A 268 0.21 -10.73 -14.99
N GLY A 269 0.62 -9.48 -14.81
CA GLY A 269 -0.26 -8.34 -14.49
C GLY A 269 0.17 -7.08 -15.24
N ASN A 270 -0.48 -5.96 -14.94
CA ASN A 270 -0.16 -4.69 -15.60
C ASN A 270 0.12 -3.53 -14.63
N HIS A 271 -0.22 -3.68 -13.34
CA HIS A 271 0.19 -2.76 -12.29
C HIS A 271 0.20 -3.36 -10.87
N PHE A 272 1.26 -4.09 -10.50
CA PHE A 272 1.32 -4.67 -9.16
C PHE A 272 1.60 -3.63 -8.08
N THR A 273 0.96 -3.79 -6.93
CA THR A 273 1.37 -3.12 -5.70
C THR A 273 2.41 -3.98 -4.97
N MET A 274 2.16 -4.27 -3.71
CA MET A 274 3.02 -5.09 -2.87
C MET A 274 2.50 -6.51 -2.72
N GLY A 275 3.41 -7.47 -2.58
CA GLY A 275 3.04 -8.86 -2.30
C GLY A 275 3.16 -9.20 -0.82
N LYS A 276 2.21 -9.98 -0.28
CA LYS A 276 2.36 -10.64 1.03
C LYS A 276 2.29 -12.15 0.90
N PHE A 277 3.22 -12.84 1.56
CA PHE A 277 3.12 -14.29 1.70
C PHE A 277 2.03 -14.66 2.70
N THR A 278 1.34 -15.77 2.44
CA THR A 278 0.54 -16.47 3.45
C THR A 278 1.43 -16.82 4.66
N PRO A 279 0.88 -16.94 5.88
CA PRO A 279 1.68 -17.23 7.07
C PRO A 279 2.54 -18.50 6.96
N ASP A 280 2.07 -19.50 6.22
CA ASP A 280 2.78 -20.76 5.94
C ASP A 280 3.81 -20.64 4.79
N GLY A 281 3.87 -19.51 4.10
CA GLY A 281 4.78 -19.22 2.99
C GLY A 281 4.38 -19.83 1.65
N LYS A 282 3.33 -20.64 1.56
CA LYS A 282 3.01 -21.38 0.34
C LYS A 282 2.63 -20.48 -0.84
N PHE A 283 1.97 -19.37 -0.57
CA PHE A 283 1.47 -18.47 -1.61
C PHE A 283 1.88 -17.02 -1.34
N LEU A 284 2.32 -16.33 -2.39
CA LEU A 284 2.42 -14.88 -2.43
C LEU A 284 1.12 -14.32 -3.01
N LEU A 285 0.39 -13.52 -2.23
CA LEU A 285 -0.77 -12.79 -2.71
C LEU A 285 -0.34 -11.40 -3.19
N VAL A 286 -0.75 -11.01 -4.40
CA VAL A 286 -0.34 -9.75 -5.03
C VAL A 286 -1.54 -9.04 -5.65
N PRO A 287 -1.88 -7.82 -5.21
CA PRO A 287 -2.85 -6.97 -5.88
C PRO A 287 -2.30 -6.41 -7.20
N ASP A 288 -3.14 -6.38 -8.23
CA ASP A 288 -2.91 -5.72 -9.50
C ASP A 288 -3.96 -4.62 -9.68
N LEU A 289 -3.53 -3.35 -9.67
CA LEU A 289 -4.42 -2.18 -9.77
C LEU A 289 -5.17 -2.09 -11.10
N LYS A 290 -4.66 -2.77 -12.14
CA LYS A 290 -5.12 -2.64 -13.52
C LYS A 290 -5.04 -1.21 -14.07
N TRP A 291 -4.14 -0.37 -13.55
CA TRP A 291 -3.99 1.04 -13.94
C TRP A 291 -3.37 1.25 -15.32
N ARG A 292 -3.02 0.18 -16.04
CA ARG A 292 -2.54 0.28 -17.43
C ARG A 292 -3.27 -0.67 -18.35
N VAL A 293 -4.39 -0.21 -18.90
CA VAL A 293 -5.11 -0.88 -20.00
C VAL A 293 -5.27 0.11 -21.16
N TYR A 294 -4.92 -0.30 -22.38
CA TYR A 294 -5.05 0.44 -23.65
C TYR A 294 -4.09 1.62 -23.91
N GLY A 295 -3.91 1.94 -25.20
CA GLY A 295 -2.89 2.80 -25.81
C GLY A 295 -2.95 4.31 -25.53
N GLN A 296 -3.65 4.78 -24.48
CA GLN A 296 -3.65 6.18 -24.03
C GLN A 296 -3.26 6.32 -22.55
N ARG A 297 -1.96 6.19 -22.31
CA ARG A 297 -1.32 6.06 -20.99
C ARG A 297 -1.67 7.13 -19.95
N GLN A 298 -2.06 8.35 -20.36
CA GLN A 298 -2.32 9.45 -19.43
C GLN A 298 -3.70 9.39 -18.75
N LEU A 299 -4.65 8.62 -19.27
CA LEU A 299 -6.00 8.50 -18.70
C LEU A 299 -6.25 7.13 -18.05
N ASN A 300 -5.27 6.24 -18.05
CA ASN A 300 -5.51 4.84 -17.69
C ASN A 300 -5.89 4.66 -16.20
N PHE A 301 -5.38 5.47 -15.28
CA PHE A 301 -5.82 5.46 -13.87
C PHE A 301 -7.24 6.02 -13.68
N LEU A 302 -7.74 6.84 -14.63
CA LEU A 302 -9.12 7.33 -14.66
C LEU A 302 -10.09 6.36 -15.34
N MET A 303 -9.57 5.43 -16.14
CA MET A 303 -10.35 4.48 -16.94
C MET A 303 -10.05 3.01 -16.61
N ASN A 304 -9.36 2.74 -15.50
CA ASN A 304 -9.00 1.38 -15.10
C ASN A 304 -10.25 0.54 -14.79
N PRO A 305 -10.25 -0.75 -15.17
CA PRO A 305 -11.26 -1.69 -14.71
C PRO A 305 -11.05 -2.02 -13.22
N GLN A 306 -11.91 -2.91 -12.70
CA GLN A 306 -11.66 -3.59 -11.42
C GLN A 306 -10.26 -4.21 -11.38
N GLY A 307 -9.65 -4.17 -10.20
CA GLY A 307 -8.36 -4.80 -9.95
C GLY A 307 -8.46 -6.32 -9.84
N GLU A 308 -7.31 -6.96 -9.69
CA GLU A 308 -7.22 -8.40 -9.41
C GLU A 308 -6.37 -8.66 -8.17
N LEU A 309 -6.67 -9.75 -7.47
CA LEU A 309 -5.77 -10.38 -6.50
C LEU A 309 -5.27 -11.69 -7.11
N LEU A 310 -3.95 -11.85 -7.19
CA LEU A 310 -3.30 -13.04 -7.70
C LEU A 310 -2.75 -13.86 -6.54
N ALA A 311 -2.85 -15.18 -6.60
CA ALA A 311 -2.09 -16.10 -5.75
C ALA A 311 -0.98 -16.76 -6.57
N ILE A 312 0.26 -16.59 -6.13
CA ILE A 312 1.46 -17.12 -6.77
C ILE A 312 2.07 -18.18 -5.87
N GLN A 313 2.28 -19.37 -6.39
CA GLN A 313 3.05 -20.40 -5.72
C GLN A 313 4.49 -20.39 -6.25
N LEU A 314 5.47 -20.43 -5.36
CA LEU A 314 6.86 -20.69 -5.74
C LEU A 314 7.13 -22.19 -5.60
N ASP A 315 7.25 -22.89 -6.72
CA ASP A 315 7.66 -24.29 -6.70
C ASP A 315 9.19 -24.37 -6.53
N GLU A 316 9.63 -24.87 -5.37
CA GLU A 316 11.05 -25.01 -5.07
C GLU A 316 11.74 -26.08 -5.93
N GLN A 317 11.03 -27.11 -6.40
CA GLN A 317 11.60 -28.20 -7.20
C GLN A 317 11.89 -27.72 -8.63
N THR A 318 10.91 -27.10 -9.27
CA THR A 318 11.06 -26.59 -10.64
C THR A 318 11.71 -25.21 -10.68
N ARG A 319 11.78 -24.51 -9.54
CA ARG A 319 12.21 -23.11 -9.41
C ARG A 319 11.39 -22.18 -10.30
N GLN A 320 10.12 -22.49 -10.54
CA GLN A 320 9.25 -21.66 -11.36
C GLN A 320 8.09 -21.13 -10.52
N PRO A 321 7.91 -19.80 -10.44
CA PRO A 321 6.71 -19.24 -9.86
C PRO A 321 5.53 -19.42 -10.82
N GLN A 322 4.37 -19.76 -10.26
CA GLN A 322 3.17 -20.07 -11.03
C GLN A 322 1.95 -19.40 -10.42
N VAL A 323 1.10 -18.84 -11.29
CA VAL A 323 -0.19 -18.26 -10.89
C VAL A 323 -1.17 -19.41 -10.68
N VAL A 324 -1.54 -19.66 -9.43
CA VAL A 324 -2.50 -20.72 -9.08
C VAL A 324 -3.93 -20.22 -9.00
N SER A 325 -4.12 -18.90 -8.81
CA SER A 325 -5.44 -18.30 -8.77
C SER A 325 -5.41 -16.82 -9.18
N ARG A 326 -6.53 -16.36 -9.75
CA ARG A 326 -6.81 -14.95 -10.05
C ARG A 326 -8.24 -14.65 -9.65
N LEU A 327 -8.44 -13.56 -8.92
CA LEU A 327 -9.76 -13.12 -8.49
C LEU A 327 -9.92 -11.63 -8.76
N LYS A 328 -11.06 -11.23 -9.34
CA LYS A 328 -11.41 -9.81 -9.45
C LYS A 328 -11.80 -9.25 -8.09
N VAL A 329 -11.29 -8.07 -7.76
CA VAL A 329 -11.59 -7.33 -6.53
C VAL A 329 -12.03 -5.90 -6.88
N GLY A 330 -12.14 -5.03 -5.88
CA GLY A 330 -12.59 -3.65 -6.08
C GLY A 330 -11.69 -2.80 -6.99
N LEU A 331 -12.04 -1.53 -7.14
CA LEU A 331 -11.29 -0.59 -7.99
C LEU A 331 -10.03 -0.08 -7.28
N SER A 332 -8.88 -0.30 -7.92
CA SER A 332 -7.57 0.12 -7.39
C SER A 332 -7.25 -0.52 -6.02
N PRO A 333 -7.13 -1.87 -5.93
CA PRO A 333 -6.76 -2.58 -4.72
C PRO A 333 -5.29 -2.33 -4.36
N GLU A 334 -5.01 -1.43 -3.44
CA GLU A 334 -3.64 -1.03 -3.09
C GLU A 334 -3.12 -1.82 -1.89
N GLY A 335 -3.75 -1.59 -0.73
CA GLY A 335 -3.46 -2.32 0.51
C GLY A 335 -3.94 -3.76 0.47
N LEU A 336 -3.22 -4.62 1.17
CA LEU A 336 -3.53 -6.03 1.34
C LEU A 336 -3.37 -6.40 2.82
N ALA A 337 -4.29 -7.20 3.36
CA ALA A 337 -4.16 -7.83 4.66
C ALA A 337 -4.42 -9.33 4.51
N ILE A 338 -3.69 -10.17 5.25
CA ILE A 338 -3.94 -11.61 5.34
C ILE A 338 -4.18 -11.93 6.82
N SER A 339 -5.22 -12.71 7.11
CA SER A 339 -5.54 -13.14 8.47
C SER A 339 -4.42 -14.00 9.06
N PRO A 340 -4.25 -14.02 10.40
CA PRO A 340 -3.17 -14.79 11.05
C PRO A 340 -3.19 -16.29 10.74
N ASP A 341 -4.36 -16.87 10.49
CA ASP A 341 -4.55 -18.26 10.10
C ASP A 341 -4.37 -18.52 8.59
N GLY A 342 -4.20 -17.46 7.79
CA GLY A 342 -4.00 -17.53 6.35
C GLY A 342 -5.23 -17.86 5.52
N THR A 343 -6.44 -17.85 6.10
CA THR A 343 -7.67 -18.28 5.42
C THR A 343 -8.44 -17.12 4.79
N LEU A 344 -8.20 -15.88 5.22
CA LEU A 344 -8.84 -14.68 4.70
C LEU A 344 -7.82 -13.66 4.22
N ALA A 345 -8.18 -12.93 3.17
CA ALA A 345 -7.51 -11.71 2.76
C ALA A 345 -8.50 -10.54 2.63
N ALA A 346 -8.04 -9.33 2.92
CA ALA A 346 -8.75 -8.11 2.65
C ALA A 346 -7.92 -7.21 1.74
N THR A 347 -8.51 -6.70 0.66
CA THR A 347 -7.89 -5.65 -0.17
C THR A 347 -8.54 -4.31 0.12
N VAL A 348 -7.71 -3.26 0.19
CA VAL A 348 -8.15 -1.87 0.39
C VAL A 348 -8.23 -1.20 -0.97
N ASN A 349 -9.44 -0.82 -1.38
CA ASN A 349 -9.70 -0.29 -2.70
C ASN A 349 -9.91 1.22 -2.64
N MET A 350 -9.01 2.00 -3.23
CA MET A 350 -9.06 3.47 -3.16
C MET A 350 -10.26 4.07 -3.91
N ARG A 351 -10.78 3.36 -4.91
CA ARG A 351 -11.90 3.78 -5.77
C ARG A 351 -11.81 5.22 -6.30
N ARG A 352 -10.60 5.77 -6.50
CA ARG A 352 -10.36 7.15 -6.99
C ARG A 352 -10.93 8.24 -6.06
N THR A 353 -11.09 8.00 -4.77
CA THR A 353 -11.55 9.02 -3.83
C THR A 353 -10.56 10.19 -3.71
N TYR A 354 -9.28 9.97 -3.97
CA TYR A 354 -8.26 11.03 -4.06
C TYR A 354 -8.47 12.02 -5.21
N LEU A 355 -9.34 11.76 -6.19
CA LEU A 355 -9.58 12.75 -7.23
C LEU A 355 -10.32 13.98 -6.68
N PRO A 356 -10.07 15.18 -7.24
CA PRO A 356 -10.78 16.39 -6.87
C PRO A 356 -12.16 16.44 -7.54
N ASN A 357 -13.04 17.29 -7.01
CA ASN A 357 -14.44 17.37 -7.48
C ASN A 357 -14.64 18.25 -8.72
N TRP A 358 -13.62 19.00 -9.15
CA TRP A 358 -13.73 19.91 -10.30
C TRP A 358 -13.67 19.19 -11.66
N LEU A 359 -13.29 17.90 -11.71
CA LEU A 359 -13.23 17.10 -12.93
C LEU A 359 -14.65 16.64 -13.36
N PRO A 360 -15.22 17.07 -14.49
CA PRO A 360 -16.64 16.82 -14.79
C PRO A 360 -17.03 15.35 -14.97
N ALA A 361 -16.18 14.52 -15.60
CA ALA A 361 -16.47 13.11 -15.90
C ALA A 361 -15.71 12.10 -15.02
N TRP A 362 -14.87 12.58 -14.09
CA TRP A 362 -14.10 11.74 -13.15
C TRP A 362 -13.91 12.49 -11.83
N ARG A 363 -15.01 12.97 -11.25
CA ARG A 363 -14.98 13.55 -9.91
C ARG A 363 -14.47 12.52 -8.91
N GLY A 364 -13.86 13.01 -7.83
CA GLY A 364 -13.62 12.23 -6.63
C GLY A 364 -14.87 11.46 -6.24
N ARG A 365 -14.73 10.16 -6.05
CA ARG A 365 -15.78 9.35 -5.45
C ARG A 365 -15.93 9.70 -3.98
N ASP A 366 -17.11 9.45 -3.43
CA ASP A 366 -17.44 9.71 -2.02
C ASP A 366 -17.26 8.47 -1.14
N ARG A 367 -16.94 7.31 -1.74
CA ARG A 367 -16.77 6.05 -1.03
C ARG A 367 -15.63 5.19 -1.59
N ASN A 368 -14.91 4.55 -0.69
CA ASN A 368 -13.91 3.52 -0.93
C ASN A 368 -14.54 2.14 -0.68
N SER A 369 -13.76 1.07 -0.80
CA SER A 369 -14.24 -0.25 -0.39
C SER A 369 -13.17 -1.19 0.13
N LEU A 370 -13.60 -2.21 0.87
CA LEU A 370 -12.82 -3.39 1.22
C LEU A 370 -13.37 -4.58 0.42
N SER A 371 -12.52 -5.35 -0.25
CA SER A 371 -12.94 -6.68 -0.74
C SER A 371 -12.44 -7.74 0.23
N LEU A 372 -13.35 -8.55 0.80
CA LEU A 372 -13.01 -9.72 1.60
C LEU A 372 -12.95 -10.95 0.70
N VAL A 373 -11.88 -11.73 0.85
CA VAL A 373 -11.53 -12.86 -0.01
C VAL A 373 -11.22 -14.06 0.88
N GLN A 374 -11.79 -15.22 0.52
CA GLN A 374 -11.40 -16.51 1.09
C GLN A 374 -10.19 -17.05 0.33
N ILE A 375 -9.26 -17.64 1.08
CA ILE A 375 -8.10 -18.38 0.58
C ILE A 375 -8.32 -19.84 0.94
N GLU A 376 -8.25 -20.72 -0.05
CA GLU A 376 -8.16 -22.16 0.18
C GLU A 376 -6.69 -22.51 0.51
N PRO A 377 -6.37 -23.03 1.71
CA PRO A 377 -4.98 -23.13 2.19
C PRO A 377 -4.06 -24.13 1.46
N GLN A 378 -4.60 -25.08 0.69
CA GLN A 378 -3.79 -26.12 0.04
C GLN A 378 -3.49 -25.80 -1.43
N SER A 379 -4.46 -25.24 -2.13
CA SER A 379 -4.44 -24.92 -3.55
C SER A 379 -4.13 -23.45 -3.82
N GLY A 380 -4.36 -22.56 -2.84
CA GLY A 380 -4.27 -21.11 -3.03
C GLY A 380 -5.43 -20.55 -3.86
N GLN A 381 -6.49 -21.34 -4.08
CA GLN A 381 -7.69 -20.87 -4.77
C GLN A 381 -8.31 -19.70 -3.99
N LEU A 382 -8.64 -18.64 -4.72
CA LEU A 382 -9.23 -17.42 -4.17
C LEU A 382 -10.71 -17.39 -4.55
N SER A 383 -11.58 -17.02 -3.60
CA SER A 383 -12.99 -16.74 -3.87
C SER A 383 -13.44 -15.46 -3.18
N ALA A 384 -14.21 -14.65 -3.90
CA ALA A 384 -14.75 -13.41 -3.36
C ALA A 384 -15.87 -13.73 -2.36
N ILE A 385 -15.82 -13.10 -1.20
CA ILE A 385 -16.88 -13.17 -0.20
C ILE A 385 -17.82 -11.99 -0.38
N ALA A 386 -17.30 -10.76 -0.27
CA ALA A 386 -18.07 -9.54 -0.41
C ALA A 386 -17.17 -8.31 -0.64
N GLU A 387 -17.77 -7.21 -1.11
CA GLU A 387 -17.15 -5.89 -1.17
C GLU A 387 -17.98 -4.89 -0.34
N TYR A 388 -17.33 -4.19 0.58
CA TYR A 388 -17.97 -3.31 1.56
C TYR A 388 -17.57 -1.87 1.32
N GLY A 389 -18.52 -0.98 1.05
CA GLY A 389 -18.24 0.46 0.89
C GLY A 389 -18.07 1.18 2.23
N PHE A 390 -17.22 2.22 2.27
CA PHE A 390 -17.07 3.11 3.43
C PHE A 390 -16.56 4.50 3.01
N GLU A 391 -16.79 5.50 3.86
CA GLU A 391 -16.44 6.90 3.59
C GLU A 391 -14.98 7.26 3.93
N GLY A 392 -14.53 8.41 3.45
CA GLY A 392 -13.18 8.95 3.62
C GLY A 392 -12.40 9.01 2.31
N LEU A 393 -11.21 9.59 2.33
CA LEU A 393 -10.35 9.66 1.15
C LEU A 393 -9.14 8.76 1.30
N LEU A 394 -8.75 8.15 0.18
CA LEU A 394 -7.47 7.47 -0.01
C LEU A 394 -7.13 6.48 1.14
N PRO A 395 -7.94 5.44 1.37
CA PRO A 395 -7.52 4.38 2.28
C PRO A 395 -6.43 3.56 1.60
N GLU A 396 -5.34 3.38 2.32
CA GLU A 396 -4.10 2.83 1.77
C GLU A 396 -3.84 1.41 2.28
N ASP A 397 -4.10 1.14 3.55
CA ASP A 397 -3.67 -0.10 4.20
C ASP A 397 -4.68 -0.64 5.22
N ALA A 398 -4.60 -1.94 5.46
CA ALA A 398 -5.40 -2.65 6.44
C ALA A 398 -4.60 -3.74 7.15
N ILE A 399 -4.98 -4.06 8.38
CA ILE A 399 -4.34 -5.14 9.14
C ILE A 399 -5.34 -5.87 10.03
N PHE A 400 -5.30 -7.20 9.98
CA PHE A 400 -6.00 -8.04 10.94
C PHE A 400 -5.34 -7.93 12.31
N ASP A 401 -6.15 -8.01 13.36
CA ASP A 401 -5.65 -8.15 14.72
C ASP A 401 -4.95 -9.50 14.94
N ALA A 402 -4.30 -9.68 16.09
CA ALA A 402 -3.52 -10.89 16.36
C ALA A 402 -4.36 -12.19 16.37
N ASP A 403 -5.66 -12.08 16.65
CA ASP A 403 -6.59 -13.21 16.72
C ASP A 403 -7.36 -13.45 15.39
N GLY A 404 -7.25 -12.54 14.41
CA GLY A 404 -8.01 -12.60 13.16
C GLY A 404 -9.51 -12.34 13.33
N LYS A 405 -9.91 -11.68 14.43
CA LYS A 405 -11.32 -11.39 14.77
C LYS A 405 -11.71 -9.95 14.48
N SER A 406 -10.75 -9.09 14.18
CA SER A 406 -10.99 -7.71 13.78
C SER A 406 -10.01 -7.25 12.71
N LEU A 407 -10.39 -6.22 11.98
CA LEU A 407 -9.62 -5.58 10.91
C LEU A 407 -9.58 -4.07 11.17
N ALA A 408 -8.39 -3.48 11.13
CA ALA A 408 -8.19 -2.04 11.16
C ALA A 408 -7.85 -1.55 9.74
N VAL A 409 -8.38 -0.39 9.36
CA VAL A 409 -8.18 0.22 8.04
C VAL A 409 -7.84 1.68 8.22
N VAL A 410 -6.80 2.18 7.55
CA VAL A 410 -6.46 3.60 7.60
C VAL A 410 -7.22 4.39 6.54
N ILE A 411 -7.60 5.61 6.91
CA ILE A 411 -8.27 6.59 6.06
C ILE A 411 -7.47 7.88 6.14
N TYR A 412 -6.91 8.29 4.99
CA TYR A 412 -5.91 9.35 4.89
C TYR A 412 -6.43 10.70 5.44
N ASN A 413 -7.58 11.16 4.95
CA ASN A 413 -8.29 12.29 5.53
C ASN A 413 -9.76 12.32 5.10
N GLU A 414 -10.58 13.14 5.76
CA GLU A 414 -11.94 13.46 5.32
C GLU A 414 -11.92 14.52 4.21
N ARG A 415 -12.96 14.56 3.36
CA ARG A 415 -13.11 15.58 2.30
C ARG A 415 -13.57 16.93 2.87
N ILE A 416 -12.72 17.55 3.69
CA ILE A 416 -12.90 18.87 4.27
C ILE A 416 -11.71 19.77 3.89
N SER A 417 -11.85 21.09 4.06
CA SER A 417 -10.73 22.02 3.82
C SER A 417 -9.65 21.85 4.89
N SER A 418 -8.39 21.77 4.49
CA SER A 418 -7.22 21.75 5.38
C SER A 418 -7.37 20.77 6.56
N PRO A 419 -7.64 19.47 6.27
CA PRO A 419 -7.82 18.46 7.30
C PRO A 419 -6.54 18.33 8.11
N LYS A 420 -6.68 18.28 9.43
CA LYS A 420 -5.57 18.09 10.37
C LYS A 420 -5.41 16.63 10.80
N THR A 421 -6.47 15.84 10.60
CA THR A 421 -6.60 14.49 11.11
C THR A 421 -7.00 13.53 10.01
N GLY A 422 -6.60 12.27 10.21
CA GLY A 422 -7.09 11.09 9.53
C GLY A 422 -7.63 10.14 10.58
N LYS A 423 -8.00 8.93 10.19
CA LYS A 423 -8.53 7.95 11.15
C LYS A 423 -8.15 6.52 10.83
N VAL A 424 -8.18 5.69 11.86
CA VAL A 424 -8.22 4.23 11.75
C VAL A 424 -9.63 3.79 12.05
N GLU A 425 -10.27 3.14 11.08
CA GLU A 425 -11.60 2.54 11.24
C GLU A 425 -11.46 1.05 11.54
N PHE A 426 -12.30 0.54 12.47
CA PHE A 426 -12.25 -0.84 12.92
C PHE A 426 -13.49 -1.61 12.49
N TRP A 427 -13.28 -2.87 12.13
CA TRP A 427 -14.29 -3.81 11.64
C TRP A 427 -14.18 -5.11 12.43
N ASN A 428 -15.31 -5.71 12.80
CA ASN A 428 -15.30 -7.09 13.28
C ASN A 428 -15.21 -8.04 12.08
N VAL A 429 -14.49 -9.14 12.26
CA VAL A 429 -14.39 -10.26 11.32
C VAL A 429 -15.21 -11.41 11.90
N VAL A 430 -16.40 -11.62 11.36
CA VAL A 430 -17.24 -12.77 11.72
C VAL A 430 -16.78 -13.94 10.85
N GLN A 431 -16.43 -15.07 11.45
CA GLN A 431 -15.91 -16.24 10.72
C GLN A 431 -16.98 -17.30 10.41
N GLN A 432 -18.06 -17.36 11.19
CA GLN A 432 -19.10 -18.38 11.08
C GLN A 432 -20.51 -17.77 11.13
N PRO A 433 -21.52 -18.39 10.48
CA PRO A 433 -21.43 -19.58 9.61
C PRO A 433 -20.80 -19.29 8.24
N GLU A 434 -20.79 -18.04 7.80
CA GLU A 434 -20.07 -17.56 6.61
C GLU A 434 -19.21 -16.35 7.01
N PRO A 435 -17.96 -16.26 6.51
CA PRO A 435 -17.12 -15.14 6.86
C PRO A 435 -17.69 -13.82 6.33
N LYS A 436 -17.61 -12.75 7.11
CA LYS A 436 -18.02 -11.40 6.69
C LYS A 436 -17.34 -10.32 7.53
N LEU A 437 -17.31 -9.10 7.00
CA LEU A 437 -16.94 -7.91 7.77
C LEU A 437 -18.18 -7.21 8.32
N GLU A 438 -18.12 -6.79 9.58
CA GLU A 438 -19.11 -5.92 10.21
C GLU A 438 -18.48 -4.59 10.61
N ARG A 439 -18.96 -3.51 9.99
CA ARG A 439 -18.45 -2.16 10.27
C ARG A 439 -18.83 -1.73 11.68
N THR A 440 -17.83 -1.32 12.45
CA THR A 440 -18.07 -0.84 13.81
C THR A 440 -18.32 0.67 13.82
N ARG A 441 -18.81 1.19 14.96
CA ARG A 441 -18.92 2.63 15.19
C ARG A 441 -17.62 3.28 15.67
N PHE A 442 -16.60 2.47 15.98
CA PHE A 442 -15.38 2.97 16.59
C PHE A 442 -14.37 3.41 15.52
N ASN A 443 -13.87 4.62 15.69
CA ASN A 443 -12.79 5.19 14.93
C ASN A 443 -11.75 5.75 15.89
N LEU A 444 -10.47 5.56 15.56
CA LEU A 444 -9.36 6.19 16.26
C LEU A 444 -8.83 7.34 15.41
N GLU A 445 -8.92 8.56 15.91
CA GLU A 445 -8.38 9.73 15.24
C GLU A 445 -6.85 9.78 15.38
N VAL A 446 -6.16 10.03 14.27
CA VAL A 446 -4.70 10.18 14.20
C VAL A 446 -4.34 11.42 13.38
N VAL A 447 -3.05 11.76 13.32
CA VAL A 447 -2.58 12.82 12.40
C VAL A 447 -3.01 12.45 10.98
N ARG A 448 -3.37 13.45 10.17
CA ARG A 448 -3.73 13.24 8.76
C ARG A 448 -2.69 12.39 8.02
N GLY A 449 -3.15 11.78 6.95
CA GLY A 449 -2.38 10.90 6.10
C GLY A 449 -1.94 9.57 6.70
N PRO A 450 -2.70 8.92 7.62
CA PRO A 450 -2.36 7.55 7.96
C PRO A 450 -2.46 6.68 6.69
N HIS A 451 -1.37 6.00 6.36
CA HIS A 451 -1.27 5.25 5.10
C HIS A 451 -0.64 3.86 5.28
N ASN A 452 -0.11 3.54 6.45
CA ASN A 452 0.45 2.22 6.69
C ASN A 452 0.25 1.78 8.15
N LEU A 453 -0.19 0.54 8.32
CA LEU A 453 -0.39 -0.13 9.59
C LEU A 453 0.66 -1.23 9.81
N ALA A 454 1.08 -1.39 11.06
CA ALA A 454 1.81 -2.58 11.49
C ALA A 454 1.36 -2.98 12.90
N ILE A 455 1.43 -4.28 13.20
CA ILE A 455 1.04 -4.81 14.51
C ILE A 455 2.19 -5.62 15.10
N ALA A 456 2.57 -5.30 16.34
CA ALA A 456 3.35 -6.20 17.18
C ALA A 456 2.37 -7.25 17.74
N ARG A 457 2.60 -8.52 17.40
CA ARG A 457 1.78 -9.64 17.87
C ARG A 457 2.27 -10.17 19.20
#